data_AF-A0A151Z8K3-F1
#
_entry.id   AF-A0A151Z8K3-F1
#
_cell.length_a   1.000
_cell.length_b   1.000
_cell.length_c   1.000
_cell.angle_alpha   90.00
_cell.angle_beta   90.00
_cell.angle_gamma   90.00
#
_symmetry.space_group_name_H-M   'P 1'
#
loop_
_entity.id
_entity.type
_entity.pdbx_description
1 polymer ?
#
loop_
_entity_poly.entity_id
_entity_poly.type
_entity_poly.pdbx_seq_one_letter_code
_entity_poly.pdbx_strand_id
1 'polypeptide(L)'
;MIVSVQCQTSLSNCTYIADGYQYDFSSFGSYNPNGYFWNFGYDQGQINVCQTAYGCVSYDGTTGMAGCKYFEQLGQVQSGEFTSMSPAGSGAYLTYFDNSYMNYIIRIKLLCVPNKTIPSIISSGISATNSRQYEFTISGKGACGYKM
;
A
#
# COMPACT_ATOMS: atom_id res chain seq x y z
N MET A 1 34.11 -3.43 4.27
CA MET A 1 33.18 -2.70 3.40
C MET A 1 31.88 -2.55 4.18
N ILE A 2 31.62 -1.36 4.73
CA ILE A 2 30.36 -1.08 5.44
C ILE A 2 29.31 -0.92 4.34
N VAL A 3 28.46 -1.92 4.16
CA VAL A 3 27.25 -1.77 3.35
C VAL A 3 26.36 -0.83 4.14
N SER A 4 26.23 0.42 3.73
CA SER A 4 25.18 1.28 4.25
C SER A 4 23.86 0.56 3.99
N VAL A 5 23.19 0.08 5.03
CA VAL A 5 21.82 -0.42 4.94
C VAL A 5 20.97 0.79 4.58
N GLN A 6 20.82 1.07 3.30
CA GLN A 6 19.85 2.06 2.85
C GLN A 6 18.48 1.47 3.13
N CYS A 7 17.75 2.04 4.09
CA CYS A 7 16.34 1.71 4.28
C CYS A 7 15.63 1.98 2.96
N GLN A 8 15.14 0.93 2.30
CA GLN A 8 14.40 1.07 1.06
C GLN A 8 13.08 1.78 1.36
N THR A 9 12.97 3.05 0.96
CA THR A 9 11.80 3.90 1.24
C THR A 9 10.71 3.81 0.18
N SER A 10 10.98 3.13 -0.93
CA SER A 10 10.06 2.93 -2.04
C SER A 10 10.27 1.58 -2.71
N LEU A 11 9.23 1.01 -3.30
CA LEU A 11 9.41 -0.09 -4.25
C LEU A 11 10.26 0.39 -5.42
N SER A 12 11.18 -0.45 -5.85
CA SER A 12 12.12 -0.14 -6.96
C SER A 12 11.37 0.18 -8.25
N ASN A 13 10.16 -0.39 -8.41
CA ASN A 13 9.24 -0.04 -9.47
C ASN A 13 7.80 -0.12 -8.95
N CYS A 14 7.02 0.93 -9.18
CA CYS A 14 5.60 1.02 -8.78
C CYS A 14 4.66 0.73 -9.97
N THR A 15 5.17 0.03 -10.98
CA THR A 15 4.39 -0.45 -12.12
C THR A 15 4.14 -1.94 -12.02
N TYR A 16 3.04 -2.39 -12.59
CA TYR A 16 2.67 -3.81 -12.67
C TYR A 16 2.18 -4.15 -14.07
N ILE A 17 2.45 -5.36 -14.55
CA ILE A 17 1.98 -5.85 -15.85
C ILE A 17 1.30 -7.20 -15.63
N ALA A 18 0.03 -7.31 -16.02
CA ALA A 18 -0.72 -8.55 -15.96
C ALA A 18 -1.90 -8.53 -16.94
N ASP A 19 -2.25 -9.71 -17.46
CA ASP A 19 -3.47 -9.94 -18.24
C ASP A 19 -3.64 -8.98 -19.45
N GLY A 20 -2.53 -8.56 -20.07
CA GLY A 20 -2.52 -7.63 -21.20
C GLY A 20 -2.64 -6.14 -20.85
N TYR A 21 -2.54 -5.79 -19.57
CA TYR A 21 -2.58 -4.40 -19.09
C TYR A 21 -1.30 -4.03 -18.34
N GLN A 22 -0.89 -2.76 -18.50
CA GLN A 22 0.15 -2.12 -17.70
C GLN A 22 -0.49 -1.13 -16.73
N TYR A 23 -0.01 -1.11 -15.49
CA TYR A 23 -0.46 -0.21 -14.42
C TYR A 23 0.71 0.62 -13.92
N ASP A 24 0.45 1.88 -13.55
CA ASP A 24 1.43 2.77 -12.90
C ASP A 24 0.81 3.41 -11.65
N PHE A 25 1.18 2.90 -10.49
CA PHE A 25 0.65 3.34 -9.20
C PHE A 25 1.52 4.43 -8.55
N SER A 26 2.54 4.96 -9.24
CA SER A 26 3.46 5.97 -8.69
C SER A 26 2.74 7.21 -8.15
N SER A 27 1.63 7.58 -8.80
CA SER A 27 0.74 8.68 -8.40
C SER A 27 0.05 8.45 -7.05
N PHE A 28 -0.15 7.21 -6.61
CA PHE A 28 -0.77 6.93 -5.32
C PHE A 28 0.18 7.25 -4.17
N GLY A 29 1.44 6.83 -4.25
CA GLY A 29 2.44 7.09 -3.21
C GLY A 29 2.82 8.56 -3.10
N SER A 30 3.14 9.15 -4.26
CA SER A 30 3.66 10.52 -4.36
C SER A 30 2.62 11.60 -4.04
N TYR A 31 1.32 11.32 -4.24
CA TYR A 31 0.26 12.28 -3.94
C TYR A 31 0.20 12.64 -2.44
N ASN A 32 0.45 11.66 -1.56
CA ASN A 32 0.49 11.90 -0.13
C ASN A 32 1.67 11.17 0.52
N PRO A 33 2.85 11.83 0.60
CA PRO A 33 4.05 11.24 1.19
C PRO A 33 3.87 10.77 2.63
N ASN A 34 2.99 11.42 3.40
CA ASN A 34 2.70 11.00 4.78
C ASN A 34 1.91 9.69 4.86
N GLY A 35 1.33 9.23 3.75
CA GLY A 35 0.39 8.13 3.71
C GLY A 35 -1.07 8.58 3.90
N TYR A 36 -1.97 7.70 3.50
CA TYR A 36 -3.41 7.82 3.68
C TYR A 36 -3.77 7.47 5.12
N PHE A 37 -4.34 8.44 5.82
CA PHE A 37 -4.91 8.19 7.14
C PHE A 37 -6.10 7.24 7.02
N TRP A 38 -6.18 6.29 7.96
CA TRP A 38 -7.28 5.34 8.05
C TRP A 38 -7.67 5.13 9.50
N ASN A 39 -8.93 4.75 9.70
CA ASN A 39 -9.47 4.30 10.98
C ASN A 39 -10.40 3.09 10.76
N PHE A 40 -10.47 2.21 11.75
CA PHE A 40 -11.37 1.08 11.79
C PHE A 40 -11.63 0.69 13.25
N GLY A 41 -12.83 0.98 13.77
CA GLY A 41 -13.11 0.82 15.19
C GLY A 41 -12.19 1.69 16.04
N TYR A 42 -11.40 1.06 16.92
CA TYR A 42 -10.40 1.74 17.76
C TYR A 42 -9.01 1.80 17.13
N ASP A 43 -8.78 1.09 16.01
CA ASP A 43 -7.51 1.14 15.30
C ASP A 43 -7.49 2.33 14.33
N GLN A 44 -6.35 3.00 14.25
CA GLN A 44 -6.12 4.06 13.28
C GLN A 44 -4.63 4.16 12.97
N GLY A 45 -4.29 4.72 11.80
CA GLY A 45 -2.90 4.78 11.36
C GLY A 45 -2.71 5.39 9.99
N GLN A 46 -1.61 5.02 9.35
CA GLN A 46 -1.23 5.47 8.01
C GLN A 46 -0.90 4.25 7.15
N ILE A 47 -1.25 4.31 5.87
CA ILE A 47 -0.76 3.39 4.85
C ILE A 47 -0.33 4.15 3.62
N ASN A 48 0.59 3.64 2.84
CA ASN A 48 0.99 4.25 1.58
C ASN A 48 1.19 3.18 0.48
N VAL A 49 1.27 3.64 -0.77
CA VAL A 49 1.38 2.79 -1.96
C VAL A 49 2.76 2.97 -2.57
N CYS A 50 3.49 1.86 -2.70
CA CYS A 50 4.87 1.76 -3.18
C CYS A 50 5.91 2.63 -2.46
N GLN A 51 5.56 3.29 -1.37
CA GLN A 51 6.41 4.27 -0.69
C GLN A 51 6.23 4.18 0.81
N THR A 52 7.17 4.76 1.54
CA THR A 52 7.09 4.90 2.99
C THR A 52 5.89 5.77 3.34
N ALA A 53 5.11 5.35 4.33
CA ALA A 53 4.11 6.19 4.96
C ALA A 53 4.82 7.06 6.01
N TYR A 54 5.30 8.27 5.64
CA TYR A 54 6.09 9.09 6.57
C TYR A 54 5.31 9.51 7.83
N GLY A 55 3.97 9.54 7.77
CA GLY A 55 3.13 9.74 8.94
C GLY A 55 3.27 8.63 10.00
N CYS A 56 3.84 7.48 9.66
CA CYS A 56 4.16 6.43 10.62
C CYS A 56 5.23 6.83 11.63
N VAL A 57 6.11 7.79 11.30
CA VAL A 57 7.12 8.27 12.25
C VAL A 57 6.46 8.90 13.49
N SER A 58 5.31 9.54 13.31
CA SER A 58 4.51 10.09 14.43
C SER A 58 3.81 9.03 15.28
N TYR A 59 3.86 7.76 14.87
CA TYR A 59 3.25 6.60 15.55
C TYR A 59 4.31 5.57 15.98
N ASP A 60 5.55 6.02 16.22
CA ASP A 60 6.72 5.18 16.53
C ASP A 60 7.12 4.17 15.44
N GLY A 61 6.67 4.41 14.20
CA GLY A 61 7.08 3.67 13.01
C GLY A 61 8.47 4.07 12.53
N THR A 62 9.08 3.20 11.74
CA THR A 62 10.41 3.43 11.14
C THR A 62 10.31 3.85 9.67
N THR A 63 11.38 4.47 9.16
CA THR A 63 11.53 4.73 7.72
C THR A 63 11.58 3.41 6.96
N GLY A 64 10.86 3.29 5.83
CA GLY A 64 10.71 2.02 5.10
C GLY A 64 9.43 1.24 5.39
N MET A 65 8.55 1.76 6.26
CA MET A 65 7.23 1.18 6.54
C MET A 65 6.19 1.61 5.49
N ALA A 66 5.49 0.63 4.90
CA ALA A 66 4.36 0.88 4.01
C ALA A 66 3.09 1.22 4.80
N GLY A 67 3.00 0.79 6.06
CA GLY A 67 1.92 1.18 6.94
C GLY A 67 2.15 0.83 8.39
N CYS A 68 1.37 1.49 9.24
CA CYS A 68 1.40 1.38 10.69
C CYS A 68 0.00 1.64 11.25
N LYS A 69 -0.19 1.23 12.49
CA LYS A 69 -1.21 1.79 13.39
C LYS A 69 -0.53 2.36 14.62
N TYR A 70 -1.27 3.05 15.49
CA TYR A 70 -0.70 3.61 16.73
C TYR A 70 0.19 2.59 17.45
N PHE A 71 1.47 2.93 17.59
CA PHE A 71 2.50 2.14 18.28
C PHE A 71 2.81 0.77 17.66
N GLU A 72 2.33 0.47 16.44
CA GLU A 72 2.55 -0.82 15.79
C GLU A 72 2.88 -0.70 14.30
N GLN A 73 3.87 -1.48 13.88
CA GLN A 73 4.31 -1.63 12.50
C GLN A 73 3.48 -2.71 11.80
N LEU A 74 2.94 -2.44 10.60
CA LEU A 74 2.04 -3.37 9.91
C LEU A 74 2.63 -4.02 8.65
N GLY A 75 3.52 -3.34 7.93
CA GLY A 75 4.14 -3.90 6.73
C GLY A 75 5.25 -3.05 6.15
N GLN A 76 6.26 -3.68 5.57
CA GLN A 76 7.44 -3.01 5.04
C GLN A 76 7.28 -2.72 3.54
N VAL A 77 7.79 -1.59 3.07
CA VAL A 77 7.70 -1.23 1.63
C VAL A 77 8.39 -2.25 0.75
N GLN A 78 9.56 -2.75 1.17
CA GLN A 78 10.38 -3.68 0.39
C GLN A 78 9.73 -5.05 0.14
N SER A 79 8.71 -5.43 0.93
CA SER A 79 8.00 -6.70 0.77
C SER A 79 6.78 -6.59 -0.17
N GLY A 80 6.64 -5.47 -0.89
CA GLY A 80 5.44 -5.20 -1.68
C GLY A 80 5.32 -6.14 -2.87
N GLU A 81 4.19 -6.85 -2.94
CA GLU A 81 3.88 -7.79 -4.01
C GLU A 81 2.57 -7.42 -4.70
N PHE A 82 2.59 -7.39 -6.02
CA PHE A 82 1.39 -7.15 -6.83
C PHE A 82 0.74 -8.46 -7.26
N THR A 83 -0.59 -8.50 -7.24
CA THR A 83 -1.39 -9.57 -7.84
C THR A 83 -2.53 -9.00 -8.68
N SER A 84 -2.95 -9.75 -9.71
CA SER A 84 -3.99 -9.29 -10.63
C SER A 84 -5.36 -9.25 -9.97
N MET A 85 -6.23 -8.40 -10.52
CA MET A 85 -7.62 -8.28 -10.13
C MET A 85 -8.51 -8.50 -11.35
N SER A 86 -9.63 -9.20 -11.15
CA SER A 86 -10.67 -9.37 -12.17
C SER A 86 -11.76 -8.31 -12.01
N PRO A 87 -12.25 -7.69 -13.10
CA PRO A 87 -11.77 -7.86 -14.48
C PRO A 87 -10.43 -7.15 -14.73
N ALA A 88 -9.64 -7.64 -15.69
CA ALA A 88 -8.38 -7.00 -16.06
C ALA A 88 -8.59 -5.53 -16.47
N GLY A 89 -7.62 -4.66 -16.16
CA GLY A 89 -7.69 -3.21 -16.37
C GLY A 89 -8.43 -2.46 -15.26
N SER A 90 -9.15 -3.15 -14.37
CA SER A 90 -9.87 -2.49 -13.24
C SER A 90 -8.99 -2.17 -12.04
N GLY A 91 -7.73 -2.64 -12.04
CA GLY A 91 -6.75 -2.39 -10.98
C GLY A 91 -5.94 -3.62 -10.61
N ALA A 92 -5.35 -3.59 -9.42
CA ALA A 92 -4.55 -4.68 -8.88
C ALA A 92 -4.64 -4.72 -7.35
N TYR A 93 -4.15 -5.80 -6.75
CA TYR A 93 -3.86 -5.82 -5.32
C TYR A 93 -2.37 -5.59 -5.08
N LEU A 94 -2.05 -4.82 -4.05
CA LEU A 94 -0.71 -4.66 -3.52
C LEU A 94 -0.69 -5.16 -2.08
N THR A 95 0.15 -6.15 -1.80
CA THR A 95 0.27 -6.76 -0.48
C THR A 95 1.63 -6.44 0.12
N TYR A 96 1.66 -6.00 1.37
CA TYR A 96 2.87 -5.87 2.18
C TYR A 96 2.83 -6.84 3.34
N PHE A 97 4.01 -7.22 3.79
CA PHE A 97 4.24 -8.16 4.86
C PHE A 97 5.13 -7.48 5.91
N ASP A 98 4.80 -7.72 7.17
CA ASP A 98 5.68 -7.47 8.28
C ASP A 98 6.57 -8.69 8.51
N ASN A 99 7.88 -8.46 8.59
CA ASN A 99 8.88 -9.50 8.82
C ASN A 99 9.16 -9.73 10.32
N SER A 100 8.40 -9.10 11.21
CA SER A 100 8.49 -9.33 12.66
C SER A 100 7.74 -10.61 13.10
N TYR A 101 7.90 -10.99 14.36
CA TYR A 101 7.11 -12.07 14.99
C TYR A 101 5.58 -11.89 14.83
N MET A 102 5.10 -10.64 14.72
CA MET A 102 3.67 -10.36 14.59
C MET A 102 3.13 -10.78 13.22
N ASN A 103 3.95 -10.85 12.16
CA ASN A 103 3.56 -11.32 10.82
C ASN A 103 2.28 -10.65 10.31
N TYR A 104 2.17 -9.34 10.48
CA TYR A 104 1.08 -8.55 9.93
C TYR A 104 1.11 -8.53 8.40
N ILE A 105 -0.08 -8.37 7.82
CA ILE A 105 -0.28 -8.28 6.37
C ILE A 105 -1.09 -7.02 6.09
N ILE A 106 -0.63 -6.22 5.13
CA ILE A 106 -1.43 -5.13 4.57
C ILE A 106 -1.83 -5.54 3.17
N ARG A 107 -3.12 -5.60 2.87
CA ARG A 107 -3.63 -5.86 1.52
C ARG A 107 -4.40 -4.65 1.02
N ILE A 108 -3.89 -4.02 -0.02
CA ILE A 108 -4.49 -2.84 -0.64
C ILE A 108 -5.09 -3.23 -1.98
N LYS A 109 -6.40 -3.07 -2.13
CA LYS A 109 -7.08 -3.07 -3.41
C LYS A 109 -6.92 -1.69 -4.06
N LEU A 110 -6.16 -1.62 -5.14
CA LEU A 110 -5.98 -0.42 -5.95
C LEU A 110 -7.05 -0.43 -7.04
N LEU A 111 -8.09 0.39 -6.88
CA LEU A 111 -9.29 0.36 -7.72
C LEU A 111 -9.28 1.49 -8.76
N CYS A 112 -9.40 1.13 -10.03
CA CYS A 112 -9.56 2.08 -11.13
C CYS A 112 -10.84 2.89 -10.98
N VAL A 113 -10.70 4.21 -10.93
CA VAL A 113 -11.80 5.16 -11.08
C VAL A 113 -11.32 6.25 -12.05
N PRO A 114 -11.68 6.17 -13.35
CA PRO A 114 -11.06 6.98 -14.42
C PRO A 114 -11.17 8.50 -14.19
N ASN A 115 -12.27 8.93 -13.57
CA ASN A 115 -12.56 10.36 -13.33
C ASN A 115 -12.01 10.87 -12.00
N LYS A 116 -11.30 10.04 -11.22
CA LYS A 116 -10.78 10.40 -9.90
C LYS A 116 -9.28 10.63 -9.97
N THR A 117 -8.90 11.88 -10.20
CA THR A 117 -7.48 12.28 -10.30
C THR A 117 -6.74 12.21 -8.97
N ILE A 118 -7.44 12.49 -7.88
CA ILE A 118 -6.92 12.43 -6.51
C ILE A 118 -7.20 11.05 -5.93
N PRO A 119 -6.18 10.21 -5.67
CA PRO A 119 -6.39 8.93 -5.03
C PRO A 119 -6.91 9.14 -3.60
N SER A 120 -7.80 8.26 -3.15
CA SER A 120 -8.21 8.26 -1.74
C SER A 120 -8.61 6.88 -1.28
N ILE A 121 -8.45 6.64 0.01
CA ILE A 121 -9.04 5.49 0.68
C ILE A 121 -10.57 5.59 0.59
N ILE A 122 -11.22 4.44 0.34
CA ILE A 122 -12.68 4.31 0.33
C ILE A 122 -13.16 3.20 1.28
N SER A 123 -12.27 2.31 1.71
CA SER A 123 -12.53 1.35 2.78
C SER A 123 -11.24 0.99 3.53
N SER A 124 -11.39 0.73 4.82
CA SER A 124 -10.37 0.17 5.73
C SER A 124 -11.04 -0.91 6.57
N GLY A 125 -10.29 -1.94 6.93
CA GLY A 125 -10.80 -3.02 7.76
C GLY A 125 -9.73 -4.04 8.13
N ILE A 126 -10.17 -5.05 8.87
CA ILE A 126 -9.39 -6.23 9.21
C ILE A 126 -10.09 -7.43 8.55
N SER A 127 -9.30 -8.35 8.01
CA SER A 127 -9.82 -9.55 7.37
C SER A 127 -10.65 -10.37 8.35
N ALA A 128 -11.81 -10.84 7.90
CA ALA A 128 -12.72 -11.66 8.70
C ALA A 128 -12.13 -13.04 9.06
N THR A 129 -11.13 -13.50 8.32
CA THR A 129 -10.51 -14.82 8.52
C THR A 129 -9.06 -14.74 9.01
N ASN A 130 -8.47 -13.54 9.04
CA ASN A 130 -7.11 -13.32 9.53
C ASN A 130 -7.04 -11.98 10.27
N SER A 131 -7.03 -12.02 11.60
CA SER A 131 -6.98 -10.82 12.45
C SER A 131 -5.68 -10.01 12.32
N ARG A 132 -4.65 -10.55 11.66
CA ARG A 132 -3.39 -9.87 11.37
C ARG A 132 -3.33 -9.27 9.97
N GLN A 133 -4.38 -9.43 9.16
CA GLN A 133 -4.47 -8.87 7.83
C GLN A 133 -5.37 -7.64 7.82
N TYR A 134 -4.77 -6.48 7.53
CA TYR A 134 -5.47 -5.23 7.32
C TYR A 134 -5.78 -5.06 5.84
N GLU A 135 -7.04 -4.74 5.53
CA GLU A 135 -7.54 -4.65 4.16
C GLU A 135 -8.00 -3.23 3.86
N PHE A 136 -7.51 -2.70 2.75
CA PHE A 136 -7.79 -1.34 2.33
C PHE A 136 -8.24 -1.32 0.88
N THR A 137 -9.13 -0.39 0.54
CA THR A 137 -9.38 -0.04 -0.86
C THR A 137 -9.01 1.42 -1.08
N ILE A 138 -8.07 1.66 -1.99
CA ILE A 138 -7.72 3.00 -2.45
C ILE A 138 -8.13 3.10 -3.91
N SER A 139 -8.89 4.15 -4.25
CA SER A 139 -9.37 4.36 -5.62
C SER A 139 -8.77 5.61 -6.24
N GLY A 140 -8.50 5.54 -7.54
CA GLY A 140 -7.97 6.66 -8.32
C GLY A 140 -7.71 6.27 -9.78
N LYS A 141 -7.45 7.28 -10.62
CA LYS A 141 -7.18 7.11 -12.05
C LYS A 141 -5.90 6.31 -12.31
N GLY A 142 -4.87 6.47 -11.47
CA GLY A 142 -3.60 5.73 -11.64
C GLY A 142 -3.73 4.20 -11.50
N ALA A 143 -4.84 3.71 -10.95
CA ALA A 143 -5.11 2.27 -10.90
C ALA A 143 -5.76 1.72 -12.18
N CYS A 144 -6.12 2.58 -13.14
CA CYS A 144 -6.68 2.16 -14.41
C CYS A 144 -5.57 1.60 -15.31
N GLY A 145 -5.67 0.33 -15.66
CA GLY A 145 -4.71 -0.32 -16.54
C GLY A 145 -4.80 0.24 -17.96
N TYR A 146 -3.64 0.43 -18.59
CA TYR A 146 -3.53 0.72 -20.00
C TYR A 146 -3.41 -0.59 -20.77
N LYS A 147 -4.29 -0.79 -21.75
CA LYS A 147 -4.22 -1.97 -22.63
C LYS A 147 -2.97 -1.88 -23.49
N MET A 148 -2.15 -2.93 -23.46
CA MET A 148 -0.96 -3.07 -24.29
C MET A 148 -1.29 -3.66 -25.67
#